data_AF-A0A1H0LDK1-F1
#
_entry.id   AF-A0A1H0LDK1-F1
#
_cell.length_a   1.000
_cell.length_b   1.000
_cell.length_c   1.000
_cell.angle_alpha   90.00
_cell.angle_beta   90.00
_cell.angle_gamma   90.00
#
_symmetry.space_group_name_H-M   'P 1'
#
loop_
_entity.id
_entity.type
_entity.pdbx_description
1 polymer ?
#
loop_
_entity_poly.entity_id
_entity_poly.type
_entity_poly.pdbx_seq_one_letter_code
_entity_poly.pdbx_strand_id
1 'polypeptide(L)'
;MPTGRQGKTGRCSLCGRHVRLTNAHVPPRAAFNKGSFSWGGTTADSHLSYGRPKLGGSSRYAHCESCRAITSPWDDEYIRWAHTFAGNLLNSPEKGQREQIVGRLQDVRPGRFIRSAIAGMTALTPTLIDSHPELVRMVREGVPGKPPEDLRFLAAIVPDGSAAHVEGSHDAVVVRVLLGPENGRSISAHAPAISATIHYPPFSLLLADRSIATDLPHADCTEMLELGVDEVAEVSISLPVVALPRTEAPVPISLLRFSSARA
;
A
#
# COMPACT_ATOMS: atom_id res chain seq x y z
N MET A 1 31.98 5.57 -21.33
CA MET A 1 31.02 5.29 -20.24
C MET A 1 29.66 5.84 -20.64
N PRO A 2 28.72 5.06 -21.23
CA PRO A 2 27.43 5.61 -21.60
C PRO A 2 26.44 5.48 -20.44
N THR A 3 26.08 6.63 -19.89
CA THR A 3 24.85 6.92 -19.16
C THR A 3 23.64 6.70 -20.07
N GLY A 4 22.73 5.79 -19.71
CA GLY A 4 21.46 5.59 -20.40
C GLY A 4 20.41 4.98 -19.50
N ARG A 5 19.38 5.75 -19.12
CA ARG A 5 18.12 5.22 -18.57
C ARG A 5 17.42 4.41 -19.66
N GLN A 6 17.85 3.18 -19.91
CA GLN A 6 17.02 2.21 -20.64
C GLN A 6 15.76 2.00 -19.80
N GLY A 7 14.60 2.37 -20.34
CA GLY A 7 13.33 2.04 -19.69
C GLY A 7 13.23 0.52 -19.60
N LYS A 8 12.89 -0.01 -18.43
CA LYS A 8 12.67 -1.44 -18.29
C LYS A 8 11.41 -1.81 -19.06
N THR A 9 11.53 -2.61 -20.11
CA THR A 9 10.38 -3.23 -20.77
C THR A 9 9.87 -4.36 -19.88
N GLY A 10 8.55 -4.48 -19.76
CA GLY A 10 7.92 -5.54 -18.97
C GLY A 10 6.41 -5.48 -19.05
N ARG A 11 5.74 -6.38 -18.33
CA ARG A 11 4.28 -6.41 -18.23
C ARG A 11 3.79 -5.29 -17.32
N CYS A 12 2.91 -4.42 -17.83
CA CYS A 12 2.29 -3.40 -17.02
C CYS A 12 1.28 -4.03 -16.05
N SER A 13 1.39 -3.76 -14.75
CA SER A 13 0.50 -4.35 -13.73
C SER A 13 -0.93 -3.80 -13.70
N LEU A 14 -1.24 -2.76 -14.49
CA LEU A 14 -2.60 -2.19 -14.60
C LEU A 14 -3.33 -2.60 -15.90
N CYS A 15 -2.61 -2.89 -16.98
CA CYS A 15 -3.24 -3.27 -18.26
C CYS A 15 -2.72 -4.57 -18.87
N GLY A 16 -1.74 -5.22 -18.25
CA GLY A 16 -1.21 -6.51 -18.70
C GLY A 16 -0.36 -6.46 -19.98
N ARG A 17 -0.26 -5.30 -20.67
CA ARG A 17 0.53 -5.16 -21.91
C ARG A 17 2.03 -5.18 -21.62
N HIS A 18 2.79 -5.84 -22.50
CA HIS A 18 4.26 -5.84 -22.48
C HIS A 18 4.80 -4.61 -23.21
N VAL A 19 5.25 -3.61 -22.45
CA VAL A 19 5.66 -2.30 -22.97
C VAL A 19 6.75 -1.68 -22.10
N ARG A 20 7.27 -0.52 -22.51
CA ARG A 20 8.18 0.27 -21.67
C ARG A 20 7.46 0.71 -20.40
N LEU A 21 8.03 0.36 -19.24
CA LEU A 21 7.49 0.73 -17.94
C LEU A 21 8.08 2.04 -17.45
N THR A 22 7.29 2.71 -16.63
CA THR A 22 7.60 3.95 -15.91
C THR A 22 7.78 3.63 -14.43
N ASN A 23 8.45 4.52 -13.72
CA ASN A 23 8.71 4.33 -12.30
C ASN A 23 7.47 4.74 -11.48
N ALA A 24 6.79 3.77 -10.89
CA ALA A 24 5.68 3.97 -9.98
C ALA A 24 6.22 4.11 -8.55
N HIS A 25 5.91 5.23 -7.89
CA HIS A 25 6.25 5.45 -6.48
C HIS A 25 5.15 4.87 -5.60
N VAL A 26 5.53 4.16 -4.53
CA VAL A 26 4.57 3.52 -3.62
C VAL A 26 4.98 3.79 -2.17
N PRO A 27 4.33 4.72 -1.44
CA PRO A 27 3.23 5.60 -1.86
C PRO A 27 3.70 6.71 -2.82
N PRO A 28 2.81 7.60 -3.33
CA PRO A 28 3.20 8.72 -4.18
C PRO A 28 4.36 9.54 -3.61
N ARG A 29 5.28 9.98 -4.48
CA ARG A 29 6.51 10.68 -4.07
C ARG A 29 6.27 11.94 -3.21
N ALA A 30 5.19 12.66 -3.48
CA ALA A 30 4.81 13.86 -2.76
C ALA A 30 4.14 13.59 -1.40
N ALA A 31 3.71 12.35 -1.14
CA ALA A 31 3.28 11.86 0.16
C ALA A 31 4.48 11.33 0.97
N PHE A 32 5.48 12.20 1.16
CA PHE A 32 6.69 11.95 1.96
C PHE A 32 7.64 10.84 1.47
N ASN A 33 7.33 10.16 0.37
CA ASN A 33 8.17 9.10 -0.19
C ASN A 33 9.43 9.63 -0.91
N LYS A 34 10.41 10.09 -0.12
CA LYS A 34 11.67 10.71 -0.61
C LYS A 34 12.93 10.15 0.04
N GLY A 35 12.79 9.34 1.10
CA GLY A 35 13.89 8.81 1.89
C GLY A 35 14.78 7.79 1.17
N SER A 36 15.75 7.24 1.90
CA SER A 36 16.55 6.10 1.45
C SER A 36 15.71 4.82 1.58
N PHE A 37 15.61 4.05 0.51
CA PHE A 37 14.83 2.81 0.48
C PHE A 37 15.61 1.67 -0.17
N SER A 38 15.49 0.46 0.39
CA SER A 38 16.10 -0.76 -0.13
C SER A 38 15.01 -1.75 -0.51
N TRP A 39 15.17 -2.40 -1.66
CA TRP A 39 14.32 -3.52 -2.06
C TRP A 39 14.97 -4.84 -1.65
N GLY A 40 14.20 -5.71 -1.01
CA GLY A 40 14.58 -7.10 -0.77
C GLY A 40 13.58 -8.04 -1.41
N GLY A 41 13.95 -9.30 -1.56
CA GLY A 41 13.03 -10.34 -1.99
C GLY A 41 13.72 -11.68 -2.17
N THR A 42 12.94 -12.69 -2.53
CA THR A 42 13.44 -14.03 -2.84
C THR A 42 13.64 -14.16 -4.34
N THR A 43 14.81 -14.66 -4.75
CA THR A 43 15.11 -15.00 -6.14
C THR A 43 14.39 -16.28 -6.56
N ALA A 44 14.34 -16.58 -7.87
CA ALA A 44 13.76 -17.83 -8.37
C ALA A 44 14.40 -19.09 -7.74
N ASP A 45 15.68 -19.01 -7.41
CA ASP A 45 16.44 -20.08 -6.77
C ASP A 45 16.31 -20.08 -5.23
N SER A 46 15.26 -19.42 -4.70
CA SER A 46 14.95 -19.36 -3.26
C SER A 46 16.00 -18.68 -2.38
N HIS A 47 16.93 -17.90 -2.96
CA HIS A 47 17.88 -17.09 -2.20
C HIS A 47 17.32 -15.70 -1.88
N LEU A 48 17.52 -15.24 -0.64
CA LEU A 48 17.26 -13.86 -0.25
C LEU A 48 18.25 -12.92 -0.96
N SER A 49 17.71 -11.92 -1.62
CA SER A 49 18.47 -10.85 -2.28
C SER A 49 18.06 -9.50 -1.71
N TYR A 50 19.05 -8.68 -1.40
CA TYR A 50 18.84 -7.32 -0.91
C TYR A 50 19.58 -6.32 -1.80
N GLY A 51 18.83 -5.34 -2.28
CA GLY A 51 19.35 -4.20 -3.00
C GLY A 51 19.99 -3.19 -2.06
N ARG A 52 20.97 -2.44 -2.57
CA ARG A 52 21.54 -1.30 -1.85
C ARG A 52 20.48 -0.20 -1.67
N PRO A 53 20.49 0.50 -0.52
CA PRO A 53 19.62 1.64 -0.31
C PRO A 53 19.80 2.70 -1.42
N LYS A 54 18.69 3.23 -1.92
CA LYS A 54 18.66 4.32 -2.90
C LYS A 54 17.81 5.47 -2.39
N LEU A 55 18.33 6.69 -2.55
CA LEU A 55 17.58 7.91 -2.28
C LEU A 55 16.46 8.11 -3.31
N GLY A 56 15.36 8.74 -2.88
CA GLY A 56 14.22 9.07 -3.73
C GLY A 56 12.96 8.25 -3.46
N GLY A 57 12.96 7.43 -2.42
CA GLY A 57 11.79 6.68 -1.98
C GLY A 57 11.61 5.31 -2.64
N SER A 58 10.65 4.55 -2.14
CA SER A 58 10.21 3.26 -2.69
C SER A 58 9.54 3.47 -4.04
N SER A 59 10.11 2.86 -5.08
CA SER A 59 9.55 2.90 -6.43
C SER A 59 9.94 1.67 -7.24
N ARG A 60 9.08 1.30 -8.19
CA ARG A 60 9.28 0.14 -9.07
C ARG A 60 8.83 0.47 -10.50
N TYR A 61 9.52 -0.10 -11.48
CA TYR A 61 9.03 -0.10 -12.85
C TYR A 61 7.85 -1.08 -12.96
N ALA A 62 6.63 -0.56 -13.07
CA ALA A 62 5.41 -1.38 -13.01
C ALA A 62 4.28 -0.92 -13.96
N HIS A 63 4.18 0.38 -14.23
CA HIS A 63 3.08 0.94 -15.02
C HIS A 63 3.57 1.49 -16.35
N CYS A 64 2.82 1.30 -17.43
CA CYS A 64 3.09 1.97 -18.69
C CYS A 64 2.66 3.44 -18.63
N GLU A 65 3.19 4.28 -19.53
CA GLU A 65 2.89 5.72 -19.54
C GLU A 65 1.39 6.00 -19.64
N SER A 66 0.66 5.27 -20.49
CA SER A 66 -0.78 5.48 -20.64
C SER A 66 -1.56 5.19 -19.37
N CYS A 67 -1.24 4.10 -18.66
CA CYS A 67 -1.92 3.78 -17.40
C CYS A 67 -1.54 4.78 -16.31
N ARG A 68 -0.24 5.12 -16.20
CA ARG A 68 0.23 6.13 -15.26
C ARG A 68 -0.47 7.48 -15.46
N ALA A 69 -0.62 7.93 -16.71
CA ALA A 69 -1.27 9.20 -17.01
C ALA A 69 -2.74 9.22 -16.55
N ILE A 70 -3.43 8.09 -16.58
CA ILE A 70 -4.82 7.97 -16.11
C ILE A 70 -4.89 7.92 -14.58
N THR A 71 -3.97 7.22 -13.92
CA THR A 71 -4.05 6.98 -12.46
C THR A 71 -3.40 8.06 -11.62
N SER A 72 -2.36 8.72 -12.13
CA SER A 72 -1.62 9.75 -11.39
C SER A 72 -2.44 10.97 -10.95
N PRO A 73 -3.52 11.40 -11.64
CA PRO A 73 -4.41 12.42 -11.12
C PRO A 73 -5.05 12.06 -9.78
N TRP A 74 -5.23 10.77 -9.44
CA TRP A 74 -5.80 10.37 -8.14
C TRP A 74 -4.82 10.50 -6.98
N ASP A 75 -3.52 10.59 -7.27
CA ASP A 75 -2.50 10.80 -6.25
C ASP A 75 -2.72 12.13 -5.52
N ASP A 76 -3.40 13.10 -6.14
CA ASP A 76 -3.69 14.40 -5.53
C ASP A 76 -4.43 14.26 -4.19
N GLU A 77 -5.44 13.40 -4.15
CA GLU A 77 -6.25 13.15 -2.97
C GLU A 77 -5.48 12.31 -1.95
N TYR A 78 -4.71 11.32 -2.40
CA TYR A 78 -3.80 10.59 -1.50
C TYR A 78 -2.82 11.53 -0.80
N ILE A 79 -2.18 12.42 -1.58
CA ILE A 79 -1.23 13.40 -1.08
C ILE A 79 -1.95 14.35 -0.11
N ARG A 80 -3.13 14.87 -0.47
CA ARG A 80 -3.92 15.76 0.39
C ARG A 80 -4.26 15.08 1.71
N TRP A 81 -4.70 13.83 1.70
CA TRP A 81 -4.96 13.06 2.91
C TRP A 81 -3.67 12.89 3.71
N ALA A 82 -2.57 12.47 3.09
CA ALA A 82 -1.30 12.28 3.78
C ALA A 82 -0.83 13.56 4.51
N HIS A 83 -0.90 14.73 3.86
CA HIS A 83 -0.55 16.01 4.48
C HIS A 83 -1.55 16.44 5.56
N THR A 84 -2.85 16.21 5.35
CA THR A 84 -3.89 16.53 6.34
C THR A 84 -3.70 15.73 7.62
N PHE A 85 -3.52 14.42 7.49
CA PHE A 85 -3.28 13.54 8.63
C PHE A 85 -1.94 13.85 9.30
N ALA A 86 -0.85 13.98 8.54
CA ALA A 86 0.45 14.34 9.11
C ALA A 86 0.39 15.68 9.87
N GLY A 87 -0.27 16.71 9.30
CA GLY A 87 -0.45 18.01 9.95
C GLY A 87 -1.24 17.91 11.26
N ASN A 88 -2.37 17.20 11.25
CA ASN A 88 -3.17 16.98 12.46
C ASN A 88 -2.39 16.23 13.54
N LEU A 89 -1.61 15.23 13.15
CA LEU A 89 -0.81 14.42 14.06
C LEU A 89 0.40 15.17 14.63
N LEU A 90 1.03 16.03 13.83
CA LEU A 90 2.16 16.86 14.25
C LEU A 90 1.72 17.96 15.22
N ASN A 91 0.51 18.49 15.06
CA ASN A 91 -0.02 19.61 15.83
C ASN A 91 -0.99 19.20 16.96
N SER A 92 -1.24 17.90 17.14
CA SER A 92 -2.15 17.41 18.19
C SER A 92 -1.53 17.60 19.58
N PRO A 93 -2.27 18.15 20.57
CA PRO A 93 -1.82 18.21 21.95
C PRO A 93 -1.73 16.83 22.62
N GLU A 94 -2.40 15.82 22.05
CA GLU A 94 -2.43 14.44 22.55
C GLU A 94 -1.43 13.52 21.80
N LYS A 95 -0.40 14.14 21.22
CA LYS A 95 0.72 13.42 20.62
C LYS A 95 1.39 12.54 21.67
N GLY A 96 1.60 11.28 21.34
CA GLY A 96 2.14 10.24 22.22
C GLY A 96 1.07 9.50 23.03
N GLN A 97 -0.20 9.86 22.90
CA GLN A 97 -1.27 9.37 23.79
C GLN A 97 -2.43 8.71 23.05
N ARG A 98 -2.69 9.10 21.79
CA ARG A 98 -3.76 8.53 20.98
C ARG A 98 -3.39 7.17 20.37
N GLU A 99 -4.32 6.24 20.48
CA GLU A 99 -4.26 4.90 19.86
C GLU A 99 -5.12 4.81 18.59
N GLN A 100 -5.92 5.84 18.30
CA GLN A 100 -6.73 5.96 17.10
C GLN A 100 -6.97 7.42 16.72
N ILE A 101 -7.30 7.66 15.46
CA ILE A 101 -7.82 8.93 14.95
C ILE A 101 -9.28 8.73 14.58
N VAL A 102 -10.16 9.39 15.33
CA VAL A 102 -11.58 9.49 15.01
C VAL A 102 -11.86 10.89 14.49
N GLY A 103 -12.60 10.98 13.39
CA GLY A 103 -12.91 12.28 12.80
C GLY A 103 -13.80 12.18 11.58
N ARG A 104 -14.01 13.33 10.96
CA ARG A 104 -14.82 13.48 9.76
C ARG A 104 -14.04 14.30 8.75
N LEU A 105 -13.87 13.74 7.56
CA LEU A 105 -13.24 14.40 6.44
C LEU A 105 -14.34 15.01 5.56
N GLN A 106 -14.25 16.31 5.30
CA GLN A 106 -15.20 17.05 4.48
C GLN A 106 -14.56 17.42 3.14
N ASP A 107 -15.38 17.50 2.10
CA ASP A 107 -14.97 17.87 0.75
C ASP A 107 -13.81 17.01 0.22
N VAL A 108 -13.87 15.70 0.48
CA VAL A 108 -12.87 14.71 0.05
C VAL A 108 -13.38 13.79 -1.04
N ARG A 109 -12.47 13.16 -1.78
CA ARG A 109 -12.76 12.21 -2.85
C ARG A 109 -12.25 10.80 -2.50
N PRO A 110 -12.93 10.07 -1.60
CA PRO A 110 -12.49 8.75 -1.14
C PRO A 110 -12.22 7.76 -2.29
N GLY A 111 -13.01 7.84 -3.37
CA GLY A 111 -12.79 7.05 -4.58
C GLY A 111 -11.43 7.29 -5.26
N ARG A 112 -10.85 8.49 -5.17
CA ARG A 112 -9.47 8.77 -5.62
C ARG A 112 -8.44 8.22 -4.66
N PHE A 113 -8.64 8.45 -3.36
CA PHE A 113 -7.72 7.99 -2.31
C PHE A 113 -7.46 6.49 -2.43
N ILE A 114 -8.52 5.67 -2.44
CA ILE A 114 -8.41 4.22 -2.50
C ILE A 114 -7.80 3.75 -3.82
N ARG A 115 -8.16 4.38 -4.96
CA ARG A 115 -7.62 3.99 -6.27
C ARG A 115 -6.14 4.39 -6.44
N SER A 116 -5.70 5.51 -5.89
CA SER A 116 -4.27 5.86 -5.83
C SER A 116 -3.49 4.83 -5.01
N ALA A 117 -4.01 4.47 -3.83
CA ALA A 117 -3.39 3.45 -2.97
C ALA A 117 -3.29 2.09 -3.68
N ILE A 118 -4.40 1.60 -4.25
CA ILE A 118 -4.43 0.29 -4.94
C ILE A 118 -3.60 0.34 -6.22
N ALA A 119 -3.58 1.44 -6.98
CA ALA A 119 -2.67 1.59 -8.11
C ALA A 119 -1.21 1.41 -7.67
N GLY A 120 -0.81 2.00 -6.54
CA GLY A 120 0.48 1.75 -5.92
C GLY A 120 0.69 0.28 -5.54
N MET A 121 -0.31 -0.36 -4.91
CA MET A 121 -0.25 -1.77 -4.52
C MET A 121 -0.08 -2.71 -5.72
N THR A 122 -0.70 -2.45 -6.88
CA THR A 122 -0.48 -3.25 -8.09
C THR A 122 0.98 -3.22 -8.58
N ALA A 123 1.76 -2.20 -8.22
CA ALA A 123 3.19 -2.18 -8.52
C ALA A 123 3.99 -3.15 -7.61
N LEU A 124 3.46 -3.46 -6.42
CA LEU A 124 4.00 -4.45 -5.50
C LEU A 124 3.57 -5.86 -5.91
N THR A 125 2.31 -6.01 -6.36
CA THR A 125 1.65 -7.27 -6.70
C THR A 125 1.21 -7.33 -8.17
N PRO A 126 2.14 -7.54 -9.12
CA PRO A 126 1.80 -7.49 -10.55
C PRO A 126 0.83 -8.58 -11.01
N THR A 127 0.66 -9.67 -10.27
CA THR A 127 -0.28 -10.76 -10.54
C THR A 127 -1.73 -10.42 -10.15
N LEU A 128 -1.97 -9.34 -9.42
CA LEU A 128 -3.32 -8.93 -9.01
C LEU A 128 -4.26 -8.68 -10.21
N ILE A 129 -3.71 -8.28 -11.36
CA ILE A 129 -4.48 -8.13 -12.60
C ILE A 129 -5.03 -9.44 -13.15
N ASP A 130 -4.36 -10.56 -12.87
CA ASP A 130 -4.75 -11.87 -13.37
C ASP A 130 -5.84 -12.49 -12.48
N SER A 131 -5.71 -12.35 -11.17
CA SER A 131 -6.66 -12.89 -10.17
C SER A 131 -7.88 -11.99 -9.96
N HIS A 132 -7.70 -10.66 -9.99
CA HIS A 132 -8.75 -9.66 -9.72
C HIS A 132 -8.84 -8.61 -10.84
N PRO A 133 -9.11 -9.01 -12.10
CA PRO A 133 -9.11 -8.11 -13.25
C PRO A 133 -10.13 -6.97 -13.10
N GLU A 134 -11.29 -7.23 -12.51
CA GLU A 134 -12.31 -6.19 -12.29
C GLU A 134 -11.87 -5.14 -11.26
N LEU A 135 -11.17 -5.53 -10.18
CA LEU A 135 -10.58 -4.57 -9.25
C LEU A 135 -9.58 -3.67 -9.96
N VAL A 136 -8.67 -4.28 -10.72
CA VAL A 136 -7.65 -3.52 -11.46
C VAL A 136 -8.28 -2.64 -12.54
N ARG A 137 -9.38 -3.08 -13.16
CA ARG A 137 -10.17 -2.28 -14.10
C ARG A 137 -10.82 -1.07 -13.41
N MET A 138 -11.51 -1.28 -12.28
CA MET A 138 -12.13 -0.20 -11.48
C MET A 138 -11.11 0.83 -11.05
N VAL A 139 -9.92 0.39 -10.65
CA VAL A 139 -8.78 1.26 -10.40
C VAL A 139 -8.44 1.98 -11.69
N ARG A 140 -7.90 1.30 -12.70
CA ARG A 140 -7.40 1.89 -13.96
C ARG A 140 -8.36 2.87 -14.64
N GLU A 141 -9.66 2.58 -14.63
CA GLU A 141 -10.68 3.38 -15.34
C GLU A 141 -11.35 4.43 -14.45
N GLY A 142 -11.08 4.42 -13.15
CA GLY A 142 -11.68 5.37 -12.20
C GLY A 142 -13.19 5.18 -12.01
N VAL A 143 -13.73 4.03 -12.41
CA VAL A 143 -15.18 3.77 -12.36
C VAL A 143 -15.58 3.19 -11.01
N PRO A 144 -16.70 3.64 -10.41
CA PRO A 144 -17.25 3.02 -9.21
C PRO A 144 -17.63 1.56 -9.47
N GLY A 145 -17.60 0.75 -8.43
CA GLY A 145 -18.11 -0.61 -8.53
C GLY A 145 -18.06 -1.36 -7.22
N LYS A 146 -18.77 -2.49 -7.19
CA LYS A 146 -18.84 -3.36 -6.03
C LYS A 146 -17.44 -3.93 -5.74
N PRO A 147 -16.92 -3.81 -4.52
CA PRO A 147 -15.64 -4.41 -4.15
C PRO A 147 -15.63 -5.93 -4.32
N PRO A 148 -14.47 -6.55 -4.58
CA PRO A 148 -14.35 -8.01 -4.58
C PRO A 148 -14.83 -8.61 -3.25
N GLU A 149 -15.52 -9.74 -3.31
CA GLU A 149 -16.10 -10.34 -2.11
C GLU A 149 -15.06 -10.95 -1.18
N ASP A 150 -13.88 -11.26 -1.69
CA ASP A 150 -12.76 -11.98 -1.08
C ASP A 150 -11.57 -11.08 -0.69
N LEU A 151 -11.55 -9.81 -1.10
CA LEU A 151 -10.51 -8.85 -0.70
C LEU A 151 -11.08 -7.70 0.13
N ARG A 152 -10.26 -7.16 1.03
CA ARG A 152 -10.52 -5.95 1.80
C ARG A 152 -9.37 -4.97 1.70
N PHE A 153 -9.72 -3.70 1.54
CA PHE A 153 -8.80 -2.58 1.65
C PHE A 153 -8.89 -2.01 3.06
N LEU A 154 -7.82 -2.18 3.83
CA LEU A 154 -7.76 -1.80 5.23
C LEU A 154 -6.83 -0.61 5.44
N ALA A 155 -7.19 0.31 6.33
CA ALA A 155 -6.45 1.51 6.62
C ALA A 155 -6.23 1.71 8.13
N ALA A 156 -5.04 2.15 8.49
CA ALA A 156 -4.63 2.53 9.83
C ALA A 156 -3.57 3.65 9.76
N ILE A 157 -3.16 4.11 10.93
CA ILE A 157 -2.13 5.14 11.09
C ILE A 157 -0.83 4.51 11.54
N VAL A 158 0.26 4.95 10.94
CA VAL A 158 1.60 4.52 11.31
C VAL A 158 2.03 5.30 12.57
N PRO A 159 2.44 4.62 13.66
CA PRO A 159 3.00 5.29 14.81
C PRO A 159 4.38 5.84 14.49
N ASP A 160 4.86 6.72 15.35
CA ASP A 160 6.17 7.34 15.18
C ASP A 160 7.32 6.35 15.12
N GLY A 161 8.39 6.73 14.45
CA GLY A 161 9.62 5.95 14.42
C GLY A 161 9.48 4.58 13.76
N SER A 162 8.28 4.20 13.31
CA SER A 162 8.04 2.99 12.55
C SER A 162 8.84 3.02 11.25
N ALA A 163 9.50 1.92 10.95
CA ALA A 163 10.21 1.77 9.69
C ALA A 163 9.19 1.75 8.54
N ALA A 164 9.44 2.57 7.53
CA ALA A 164 8.66 2.50 6.30
C ALA A 164 8.87 1.13 5.63
N HIS A 165 7.77 0.45 5.31
CA HIS A 165 7.76 -0.89 4.76
C HIS A 165 6.70 -1.00 3.65
N VAL A 166 7.10 -1.52 2.49
CA VAL A 166 6.17 -1.87 1.42
C VAL A 166 6.43 -3.29 0.97
N GLU A 167 5.37 -4.05 0.75
CA GLU A 167 5.44 -5.49 0.46
C GLU A 167 4.34 -5.90 -0.53
N GLY A 168 4.66 -6.86 -1.40
CA GLY A 168 3.67 -7.55 -2.22
C GLY A 168 3.87 -9.05 -2.11
N SER A 169 2.83 -9.74 -1.63
CA SER A 169 2.81 -11.17 -1.30
C SER A 169 1.53 -11.86 -1.81
N HIS A 170 0.89 -11.27 -2.83
CA HIS A 170 -0.29 -11.83 -3.46
C HIS A 170 -0.02 -13.22 -4.06
N ASP A 171 -0.90 -14.16 -3.79
CA ASP A 171 -0.76 -15.60 -4.12
C ASP A 171 0.50 -16.27 -3.56
N ALA A 172 1.15 -15.69 -2.54
CA ALA A 172 2.32 -16.32 -1.93
C ALA A 172 1.97 -17.70 -1.36
N VAL A 173 2.77 -18.69 -1.74
CA VAL A 173 2.63 -20.06 -1.21
C VAL A 173 3.18 -20.08 0.22
N VAL A 174 2.30 -20.31 1.19
CA VAL A 174 2.70 -20.51 2.59
C VAL A 174 3.05 -21.98 2.78
N VAL A 175 4.34 -22.26 2.96
CA VAL A 175 4.81 -23.59 3.33
C VAL A 175 4.77 -23.72 4.86
N ARG A 176 3.77 -24.43 5.39
CA ARG A 176 3.76 -24.81 6.81
C ARG A 176 4.61 -26.07 6.98
N VAL A 177 5.76 -25.92 7.63
CA VAL A 177 6.60 -27.05 8.05
C VAL A 177 6.20 -27.43 9.47
N LEU A 178 5.50 -28.56 9.63
CA LEU A 178 5.24 -29.14 10.94
C LEU A 178 6.55 -29.76 11.45
N LEU A 179 7.15 -29.15 12.47
CA LEU A 179 8.31 -29.72 13.17
C LEU A 179 7.79 -30.72 14.20
N GLY A 180 7.63 -31.98 13.79
CA GLY A 180 7.28 -33.10 14.66
C GLY A 180 8.04 -34.39 14.26
N PRO A 181 8.15 -35.39 15.15
CA PRO A 181 8.98 -36.58 14.94
C PRO A 181 8.45 -37.56 13.88
N GLU A 182 7.24 -37.36 13.34
CA GLU A 182 6.70 -38.22 12.29
C GLU A 182 6.74 -37.51 10.93
N ASN A 183 7.62 -38.00 10.06
CA ASN A 183 7.70 -37.80 8.60
C ASN A 183 6.81 -36.69 8.03
N GLY A 184 7.39 -35.48 7.99
CA GLY A 184 6.76 -34.24 7.56
C GLY A 184 6.15 -34.31 6.16
N ARG A 185 4.83 -34.36 6.12
CA ARG A 185 4.06 -34.06 4.91
C ARG A 185 3.93 -32.53 4.84
N SER A 186 4.60 -31.90 3.88
CA SER A 186 4.35 -30.49 3.56
C SER A 186 2.98 -30.38 2.88
N ILE A 187 2.08 -29.61 3.49
CA ILE A 187 0.82 -29.23 2.85
C ILE A 187 1.04 -27.84 2.27
N SER A 188 1.15 -27.77 0.95
CA SER A 188 1.10 -26.51 0.20
C SER A 188 -0.36 -26.17 -0.06
N ALA A 189 -0.89 -25.21 0.69
CA ALA A 189 -2.19 -24.61 0.41
C ALA A 189 -2.00 -23.11 0.20
N HIS A 190 -2.81 -22.51 -0.68
CA HIS A 190 -2.97 -21.07 -0.68
C HIS A 190 -3.60 -20.68 0.66
N ALA A 191 -2.82 -20.05 1.53
CA ALA A 191 -3.32 -19.54 2.79
C ALA A 191 -3.84 -18.12 2.58
N PRO A 192 -4.90 -17.71 3.29
CA PRO A 192 -5.31 -16.32 3.38
C PRO A 192 -4.11 -15.44 3.69
N ALA A 193 -3.92 -14.37 2.92
CA ALA A 193 -2.71 -13.56 2.99
C ALA A 193 -3.01 -12.07 2.83
N ILE A 194 -2.09 -11.26 3.35
CA ILE A 194 -1.99 -9.86 2.98
C ILE A 194 -1.35 -9.82 1.59
N SER A 195 -2.14 -9.42 0.59
CA SER A 195 -1.70 -9.32 -0.79
C SER A 195 -0.69 -8.20 -0.96
N ALA A 196 -0.97 -7.02 -0.42
CA ALA A 196 -0.07 -5.87 -0.50
C ALA A 196 -0.09 -5.03 0.77
N THR A 197 1.08 -4.50 1.14
CA THR A 197 1.27 -3.63 2.29
C THR A 197 1.92 -2.32 1.87
N ILE A 198 1.33 -1.20 2.28
CA ILE A 198 1.95 0.12 2.28
C ILE A 198 1.94 0.62 3.73
N HIS A 199 3.00 0.31 4.48
CA HIS A 199 3.22 0.82 5.82
C HIS A 199 4.20 1.99 5.75
N TYR A 200 3.68 3.17 5.39
CA TYR A 200 4.50 4.35 5.13
C TYR A 200 3.80 5.58 5.70
N PRO A 201 4.41 6.29 6.67
CA PRO A 201 3.66 7.30 7.39
C PRO A 201 3.12 8.43 6.47
N PRO A 202 1.88 8.89 6.71
CA PRO A 202 1.10 8.60 7.92
C PRO A 202 0.28 7.29 7.87
N PHE A 203 0.20 6.59 6.74
CA PHE A 203 -0.77 5.50 6.55
C PHE A 203 -0.14 4.10 6.58
N SER A 204 -0.87 3.19 7.22
CA SER A 204 -0.68 1.75 7.13
C SER A 204 -1.85 1.20 6.33
N LEU A 205 -1.62 0.86 5.06
CA LEU A 205 -2.66 0.42 4.13
C LEU A 205 -2.39 -1.01 3.72
N LEU A 206 -3.42 -1.85 3.78
CA LEU A 206 -3.35 -3.25 3.41
C LEU A 206 -4.39 -3.58 2.34
N LEU A 207 -4.02 -4.46 1.42
CA LEU A 207 -4.97 -5.24 0.65
C LEU A 207 -4.87 -6.68 1.15
N ALA A 208 -5.90 -7.19 1.81
CA ALA A 208 -5.88 -8.46 2.51
C ALA A 208 -7.06 -9.36 2.13
N ASP A 209 -6.87 -10.67 2.25
CA ASP A 209 -7.96 -11.64 2.16
C ASP A 209 -9.02 -11.35 3.22
N ARG A 210 -10.30 -11.39 2.84
CA ARG A 210 -11.44 -11.14 3.72
C ARG A 210 -11.43 -12.03 4.95
N SER A 211 -10.98 -13.27 4.84
CA SER A 211 -11.03 -14.23 5.94
C SER A 211 -10.09 -13.89 7.10
N ILE A 212 -9.09 -13.03 6.88
CA ILE A 212 -8.17 -12.54 7.92
C ILE A 212 -8.34 -11.05 8.20
N ALA A 213 -9.17 -10.36 7.42
CA ALA A 213 -9.32 -8.90 7.51
C ALA A 213 -9.81 -8.44 8.88
N THR A 214 -10.69 -9.21 9.52
CA THR A 214 -11.24 -8.90 10.85
C THR A 214 -10.23 -9.07 11.99
N ASP A 215 -9.18 -9.85 11.77
CA ASP A 215 -8.13 -10.11 12.77
C ASP A 215 -7.01 -9.06 12.70
N LEU A 216 -7.02 -8.24 11.64
CA LEU A 216 -6.05 -7.16 11.45
C LEU A 216 -6.55 -5.91 12.17
N PRO A 217 -5.69 -5.20 12.92
CA PRO A 217 -6.06 -4.03 13.71
C PRO A 217 -6.23 -2.77 12.84
N HIS A 218 -6.85 -2.89 11.67
CA HIS A 218 -7.06 -1.82 10.70
C HIS A 218 -8.55 -1.58 10.47
N ALA A 219 -8.92 -0.37 10.09
CA ALA A 219 -10.29 -0.06 9.69
C ALA A 219 -10.56 -0.54 8.27
N ASP A 220 -11.70 -1.18 8.05
CA ASP A 220 -12.15 -1.55 6.70
C ASP A 220 -12.63 -0.30 5.95
N CYS A 221 -11.99 0.02 4.84
CA CYS A 221 -12.30 1.17 3.98
C CYS A 221 -12.71 0.71 2.57
N THR A 222 -13.06 -0.56 2.42
CA THR A 222 -13.32 -1.21 1.12
C THR A 222 -14.47 -0.54 0.36
N GLU A 223 -15.50 -0.07 1.06
CA GLU A 223 -16.68 0.59 0.48
C GLU A 223 -16.33 1.88 -0.30
N MET A 224 -15.15 2.49 -0.07
CA MET A 224 -14.71 3.65 -0.84
C MET A 224 -14.54 3.35 -2.35
N LEU A 225 -14.44 2.07 -2.75
CA LEU A 225 -14.43 1.66 -4.16
C LEU A 225 -15.77 1.90 -4.87
N GLU A 226 -16.87 1.92 -4.12
CA GLU A 226 -18.21 2.16 -4.65
C GLU A 226 -18.39 3.61 -5.10
N LEU A 227 -17.53 4.51 -4.64
CA LEU A 227 -17.54 5.93 -4.96
C LEU A 227 -16.69 6.22 -6.21
N GLY A 228 -17.19 7.11 -7.06
CA GLY A 228 -16.48 7.55 -8.27
C GLY A 228 -15.24 8.40 -7.96
N VAL A 229 -14.33 8.55 -8.93
CA VAL A 229 -13.13 9.39 -8.75
C VAL A 229 -13.42 10.89 -8.65
N ASP A 230 -14.56 11.36 -9.13
CA ASP A 230 -14.93 12.79 -9.03
C ASP A 230 -16.00 13.06 -7.97
N GLU A 231 -16.48 11.99 -7.32
CA GLU A 231 -17.49 12.08 -6.28
C GLU A 231 -16.89 12.65 -5.00
N VAL A 232 -17.47 13.77 -4.56
CA VAL A 232 -17.12 14.42 -3.30
C VAL A 232 -18.04 13.89 -2.21
N ALA A 233 -17.47 13.44 -1.11
CA ALA A 233 -18.20 12.85 0.00
C ALA A 233 -17.70 13.37 1.34
N GLU A 234 -18.56 13.25 2.34
CA GLU A 234 -18.18 13.34 3.75
C GLU A 234 -17.87 11.94 4.26
N VAL A 235 -16.68 11.73 4.82
CA VAL A 235 -16.22 10.41 5.27
C VAL A 235 -15.96 10.47 6.77
N SER A 236 -16.70 9.68 7.53
CA SER A 236 -16.38 9.43 8.94
C SER A 236 -15.29 8.37 9.01
N ILE A 237 -14.22 8.66 9.75
CA ILE A 237 -13.05 7.80 9.88
C ILE A 237 -12.83 7.44 11.35
N SER A 238 -12.42 6.20 11.57
CA SER A 238 -11.91 5.71 12.86
C SER A 238 -10.69 4.85 12.56
N LEU A 239 -9.53 5.50 12.40
CA LEU A 239 -8.31 4.83 11.99
C LEU A 239 -7.46 4.48 13.22
N PRO A 240 -7.31 3.18 13.55
CA PRO A 240 -6.44 2.74 14.64
C PRO A 240 -4.96 2.99 14.30
N VAL A 241 -4.11 2.94 15.32
CA VAL A 241 -2.66 3.13 15.18
C VAL A 241 -1.98 1.79 15.27
N VAL A 242 -1.25 1.42 14.23
CA VAL A 242 -0.73 0.06 14.06
C VAL A 242 0.75 0.12 13.72
N ALA A 243 1.60 -0.53 14.52
CA ALA A 243 3.00 -0.77 14.19
C ALA A 243 3.17 -2.14 13.54
N LEU A 244 3.63 -2.20 12.29
CA LEU A 244 4.04 -3.46 11.67
C LEU A 244 5.57 -3.63 11.81
N PRO A 245 6.11 -4.85 12.02
CA PRO A 245 5.46 -6.16 12.05
C PRO A 245 5.10 -6.68 13.47
N ARG A 246 4.86 -5.81 14.46
CA ARG A 246 4.62 -6.26 15.86
C ARG A 246 3.14 -6.57 16.10
N THR A 247 2.84 -7.78 16.55
CA THR A 247 1.49 -8.35 16.70
C THR A 247 0.84 -8.15 18.08
N GLU A 248 1.38 -7.31 18.98
CA GLU A 248 0.76 -7.12 20.30
C GLU A 248 0.64 -5.63 20.69
N ALA A 249 -0.62 -5.24 20.98
CA ALA A 249 -1.09 -4.06 21.71
C ALA A 249 -0.92 -2.66 21.04
N PRO A 250 -1.85 -1.71 21.33
CA PRO A 250 -1.92 -0.42 20.64
C PRO A 250 -0.66 0.42 20.90
N VAL A 251 -0.11 0.99 19.82
CA VAL A 251 1.10 1.82 19.90
C VAL A 251 0.68 3.29 19.88
N PRO A 252 1.11 4.11 20.84
CA PRO A 252 0.81 5.53 20.84
C PRO A 252 1.38 6.25 19.59
N ILE A 253 0.59 7.13 19.00
CA ILE A 253 1.01 8.02 17.90
C ILE A 253 2.14 8.92 18.37
N SER A 254 3.24 9.06 17.65
CA SER A 254 4.17 10.17 17.92
C SER A 254 4.77 10.88 16.71
N LEU A 255 4.64 10.51 15.42
CA LEU A 255 5.27 11.19 14.23
C LEU A 255 6.42 12.26 14.43
N LEU A 256 7.39 12.11 15.33
CA LEU A 256 8.56 12.93 15.58
C LEU A 256 9.77 12.32 14.89
N ARG A 257 9.78 12.25 13.55
CA ARG A 257 10.99 12.48 12.72
C ARG A 257 10.67 12.97 11.30
N PHE A 258 9.69 13.86 11.11
CA PHE A 258 9.47 14.53 9.81
C PHE A 258 10.29 15.82 9.63
N SER A 259 10.99 16.28 10.67
CA SER A 259 11.75 17.54 10.67
C SER A 259 13.23 17.35 10.34
N SER A 260 13.55 16.94 9.11
CA SER A 260 14.84 17.30 8.49
C SER A 260 14.85 17.27 6.96
N ALA A 261 13.70 17.46 6.30
CA ALA A 261 13.69 17.98 4.93
C ALA A 261 13.57 19.51 5.00
N ARG A 262 14.67 20.20 5.34
CA ARG A 262 14.75 21.64 5.08
C ARG A 262 14.69 21.87 3.56
N ALA A 263 14.00 22.95 3.21
CA ALA A 263 13.71 23.45 1.86
C ALA A 263 14.95 23.53 0.95
#